data_AF-A0AAW2MKQ1-F1
#
_entry.id   AF-A0AAW2MKQ1-F1
#
_cell.length_a   1.000
_cell.length_b   1.000
_cell.length_c   1.000
_cell.angle_alpha   90.00
_cell.angle_beta   90.00
_cell.angle_gamma   90.00
#
_symmetry.space_group_name_H-M   'P 1'
#
loop_
_entity.id
_entity.type
_entity.pdbx_description
1 polymer ?
#
loop_
_entity_poly.entity_id
_entity_poly.type
_entity_poly.pdbx_seq_one_letter_code
_entity_poly.pdbx_strand_id
1 'polypeptide(L)'
;MGLKFSKKESKTSEDLGLSFMQSQLVNCLWRNYLRNWWSKQRRRMLVAGYDLDMTYITDRVLAMSFPAERVRAMYRNPMWQVKSVLDMRHQGYYKVYNLCIEEDYDESHFHGRVERYPFDDNHVPPLAMIKEFCEDVHSWLSSDPKNIAVVHCMAGKGRTGLMVSSYLVYTGMPAEKALQVYAERRTTNNEGVSIASQRRYVAYWEKVLSFAQGADHPSPYVYLPKPCSRELQHIRLYDTVNIDQIFVVVSELQPIPGQRYCPPTEVAKSCCRRIGTDQERCNKPRYYYSFVESEEGKKEVVEPHLQLTGDVRIIFYQKLIGSRLFYVCFNTAFITSSLLQFTIRDLDKVGKRGRSICGPSFCLELFFGPSNGNCLMPPSDDDY
;
A
#
# COMPACT_ATOMS: atom_id res chain seq x y z
N MET A 1 -20.11 53.47 56.80
CA MET A 1 -18.69 53.16 56.52
C MET A 1 -18.37 51.81 57.13
N GLY A 2 -17.86 50.85 56.35
CA GLY A 2 -17.46 49.53 56.82
C GLY A 2 -16.76 48.79 55.68
N LEU A 3 -15.43 48.83 55.70
CA LEU A 3 -14.52 48.32 54.68
C LEU A 3 -14.68 46.80 54.46
N LYS A 4 -14.86 46.37 53.22
CA LYS A 4 -14.67 44.97 52.80
C LYS A 4 -13.24 44.79 52.30
N PHE A 5 -12.45 44.01 53.03
CA PHE A 5 -11.12 43.56 52.62
C PHE A 5 -11.22 42.69 51.35
N SER A 6 -10.55 43.12 50.28
CA SER A 6 -10.22 42.28 49.13
C SER A 6 -8.98 41.45 49.47
N LYS A 7 -9.14 40.14 49.61
CA LYS A 7 -8.02 39.20 49.75
C LYS A 7 -7.53 38.89 48.34
N LYS A 8 -6.45 39.55 47.92
CA LYS A 8 -5.72 39.25 46.69
C LYS A 8 -4.79 38.08 47.01
N GLU A 9 -5.20 36.86 46.67
CA GLU A 9 -4.32 35.68 46.77
C GLU A 9 -3.26 35.76 45.67
N SER A 10 -2.03 36.09 46.07
CA SER A 10 -0.85 35.92 45.23
C SER A 10 -0.48 34.44 45.20
N LYS A 11 -0.71 33.76 44.06
CA LYS A 11 -0.11 32.44 43.83
C LYS A 11 1.41 32.58 43.81
N THR A 12 2.08 31.91 44.73
CA THR A 12 3.54 31.86 44.85
C THR A 12 4.16 31.19 43.62
N SER A 13 5.39 31.56 43.26
CA SER A 13 6.05 31.06 42.03
C SER A 13 6.23 29.54 42.00
N GLU A 14 6.29 28.90 43.18
CA GLU A 14 6.37 27.44 43.34
C GLU A 14 5.06 26.74 42.95
N ASP A 15 3.91 27.37 43.18
CA ASP A 15 2.58 26.82 42.88
C ASP A 15 2.24 26.92 41.37
N LEU A 16 2.79 27.94 40.70
CA LEU A 16 2.85 27.99 39.23
C LEU A 16 3.79 26.92 38.66
N GLY A 17 4.93 26.67 39.30
CA GLY A 17 5.88 25.62 38.89
C GLY A 17 5.26 24.22 39.00
N LEU A 18 4.55 23.93 40.10
CA LEU A 18 3.91 22.64 40.34
C LEU A 18 2.72 22.40 39.39
N SER A 19 1.89 23.41 39.14
CA SER A 19 0.79 23.31 38.17
C SER A 19 1.27 23.21 36.71
N PHE A 20 2.38 23.86 36.36
CA PHE A 20 3.05 23.70 35.07
C PHE A 20 3.64 22.30 34.90
N MET A 21 4.30 21.77 35.93
CA MET A 21 4.83 20.40 35.94
C MET A 21 3.72 19.34 35.88
N GLN A 22 2.61 19.55 36.58
CA GLN A 22 1.42 18.69 36.48
C GLN A 22 0.79 18.75 35.08
N SER A 23 0.68 19.93 34.47
CA SER A 23 0.20 20.09 33.09
C SER A 23 1.12 19.37 32.10
N GLN A 24 2.45 19.47 32.27
CA GLN A 24 3.41 18.76 31.43
C GLN A 24 3.34 17.25 31.61
N LEU A 25 3.20 16.75 32.85
CA LEU A 25 3.04 15.33 33.13
C LEU A 25 1.74 14.78 32.54
N VAL A 26 0.62 15.47 32.72
CA VAL A 26 -0.66 15.12 32.11
C VAL A 26 -0.53 15.13 30.59
N ASN A 27 0.04 16.17 29.98
CA ASN A 27 0.29 16.21 28.54
C ASN A 27 1.20 15.05 28.06
N CYS A 28 2.24 14.69 28.80
CA CYS A 28 3.12 13.56 28.50
C CYS A 28 2.37 12.22 28.58
N LEU A 29 1.55 12.02 29.61
CA LEU A 29 0.73 10.82 29.78
C LEU A 29 -0.34 10.70 28.69
N TRP A 30 -1.03 11.79 28.36
CA TRP A 30 -1.98 11.86 27.25
C TRP A 30 -1.31 11.62 25.89
N ARG A 31 -0.12 12.17 25.68
CA ARG A 31 0.67 11.99 24.46
C ARG A 31 1.14 10.53 24.31
N ASN A 32 1.56 9.88 25.38
CA ASN A 32 1.91 8.46 25.37
C ASN A 32 0.68 7.57 25.15
N TYR A 33 -0.46 7.91 25.74
CA TYR A 33 -1.72 7.21 25.54
C TYR A 33 -2.20 7.29 24.07
N LEU A 34 -2.18 8.49 23.48
CA LEU A 34 -2.51 8.71 22.08
C LEU A 34 -1.54 7.98 21.13
N ARG A 35 -0.23 8.06 21.39
CA ARG A 35 0.79 7.33 20.61
C ARG A 35 0.58 5.82 20.65
N ASN A 36 0.26 5.26 21.82
CA ASN A 36 -0.03 3.84 21.96
C ASN A 36 -1.34 3.44 21.27
N TRP A 37 -2.36 4.31 21.32
CA TRP A 37 -3.61 4.09 20.60
C TRP A 37 -3.42 4.08 19.08
N TRP A 38 -2.61 4.98 18.53
CA TRP A 38 -2.33 4.97 17.09
C TRP A 38 -1.35 3.88 16.68
N SER A 39 -0.46 3.45 17.58
CA SER A 39 0.51 2.37 17.32
C SER A 39 -0.16 1.00 17.23
N LYS A 40 -1.05 0.71 18.20
CA LYS A 40 -1.88 -0.47 18.50
C LYS A 40 -1.35 -1.89 18.25
N GLN A 41 -0.54 -2.17 17.22
CA GLN A 41 0.03 -3.51 16.93
C GLN A 41 1.40 -3.47 16.20
N ARG A 42 2.21 -2.42 16.40
CA ARG A 42 3.52 -2.23 15.74
C ARG A 42 4.66 -2.31 16.74
N ARG A 43 5.78 -2.92 16.33
CA ARG A 43 6.99 -2.96 17.16
C ARG A 43 7.65 -1.58 17.15
N ARG A 44 7.95 -1.07 18.34
CA ARG A 44 8.59 0.23 18.55
C ARG A 44 9.99 0.02 19.11
N MET A 45 10.87 0.96 18.79
CA MET A 45 12.26 0.95 19.19
C MET A 45 12.47 2.01 20.27
N LEU A 46 12.99 1.57 21.42
CA LEU A 46 13.39 2.43 22.53
C LEU A 46 14.90 2.68 22.45
N VAL A 47 15.30 3.90 22.12
CA VAL A 47 16.72 4.26 21.94
C VAL A 47 17.00 5.62 22.56
N ALA A 48 17.98 5.68 23.47
CA ALA A 48 18.37 6.91 24.18
C ALA A 48 17.17 7.63 24.84
N GLY A 49 16.20 6.87 25.35
CA GLY A 49 14.97 7.40 25.94
C GLY A 49 13.88 7.81 24.93
N TYR A 50 14.14 7.70 23.62
CA TYR A 50 13.14 7.94 22.58
C TYR A 50 12.37 6.67 22.23
N ASP A 51 11.03 6.77 22.22
CA ASP A 51 10.12 5.72 21.77
C ASP A 51 9.65 5.98 20.34
N LEU A 52 10.32 5.37 19.36
CA LEU A 52 10.05 5.60 17.94
C LEU A 52 9.45 4.37 17.28
N ASP A 53 8.47 4.60 16.41
CA ASP A 53 7.89 3.58 15.53
C ASP A 53 8.86 3.30 14.37
N MET A 54 9.92 2.57 14.69
CA MET A 54 11.05 2.19 13.82
C MET A 54 11.40 0.73 14.11
N THR A 55 11.79 -0.03 13.08
CA THR A 55 12.10 -1.46 13.21
C THR A 55 13.13 -1.87 12.16
N TYR A 56 14.20 -2.54 12.58
CA TYR A 56 15.09 -3.25 11.67
C TYR A 56 14.41 -4.52 11.14
N ILE A 57 14.17 -4.54 9.83
CA ILE A 57 13.64 -5.72 9.14
C ILE A 57 14.80 -6.70 8.88
N THR A 58 15.93 -6.17 8.45
CA THR A 58 17.25 -6.81 8.45
C THR A 58 18.24 -5.92 9.18
N ASP A 59 19.49 -6.34 9.31
CA ASP A 59 20.54 -5.55 9.96
C ASP A 59 20.81 -4.22 9.24
N ARG A 60 20.47 -4.15 7.94
CA ARG A 60 20.76 -2.99 7.07
C ARG A 60 19.53 -2.34 6.44
N VAL A 61 18.33 -2.86 6.71
CA VAL A 61 17.06 -2.30 6.23
C VAL A 61 16.15 -1.98 7.41
N LEU A 62 15.88 -0.69 7.59
CA LEU A 62 15.05 -0.15 8.65
C LEU A 62 13.72 0.36 8.07
N ALA A 63 12.61 -0.10 8.62
CA ALA A 63 11.27 0.39 8.31
C ALA A 63 10.76 1.33 9.42
N MET A 64 10.11 2.43 9.07
CA MET A 64 9.53 3.35 10.06
C MET A 64 8.21 3.98 9.61
N SER A 65 7.50 4.60 10.56
CA SER A 65 6.40 5.51 10.25
C SER A 65 6.91 6.91 9.91
N PHE A 66 6.05 7.73 9.29
CA PHE A 66 6.40 9.05 8.81
C PHE A 66 7.04 9.93 9.91
N PRO A 67 8.20 10.53 9.62
CA PRO A 67 8.83 11.49 10.53
C PRO A 67 8.07 12.82 10.40
N ALA A 68 7.35 13.18 11.45
CA ALA A 68 6.44 14.32 11.46
C ALA A 68 7.05 15.53 12.16
N GLU A 69 6.69 16.71 11.65
CA GLU A 69 6.90 17.99 12.31
C GLU A 69 5.63 18.47 13.01
N ARG A 70 5.80 19.49 13.88
CA ARG A 70 4.71 20.27 14.50
C ARG A 70 3.66 19.37 15.21
N VAL A 71 2.37 19.69 15.07
CA VAL A 71 1.26 19.05 15.80
C VAL A 71 1.19 17.53 15.55
N ARG A 72 1.60 17.08 14.35
CA ARG A 72 1.56 15.65 14.02
C ARG A 72 2.63 14.83 14.75
N ALA A 73 3.71 15.47 15.23
CA ALA A 73 4.71 14.83 16.09
C ALA A 73 4.13 14.41 17.46
N MET A 74 2.94 14.90 17.85
CA MET A 74 2.27 14.45 19.08
C MET A 74 1.92 12.97 19.02
N TYR A 75 1.54 12.45 17.85
CA TYR A 75 1.12 11.04 17.68
C TYR A 75 1.97 10.23 16.69
N ARG A 76 2.85 10.87 15.90
CA ARG A 76 3.83 10.22 15.01
C ARG A 76 5.27 10.35 15.53
N ASN A 77 6.23 9.79 14.81
CA ASN A 77 7.65 9.95 15.12
C ASN A 77 8.05 11.41 14.97
N PRO A 78 8.52 12.11 16.02
CA PRO A 78 9.03 13.47 15.87
C PRO A 78 10.28 13.47 14.98
N MET A 79 10.30 14.29 13.93
CA MET A 79 11.40 14.37 12.95
C MET A 79 12.78 14.48 13.61
N TRP A 80 12.93 15.41 14.56
CA TRP A 80 14.20 15.64 15.26
C TRP A 80 14.69 14.42 16.07
N GLN A 81 13.77 13.61 16.62
CA GLN A 81 14.12 12.37 17.33
C GLN A 81 14.59 11.30 16.35
N VAL A 82 13.91 11.16 15.21
CA VAL A 82 14.33 10.25 14.15
C VAL A 82 15.72 10.62 13.66
N LYS A 83 15.96 11.89 13.33
CA LYS A 83 17.27 12.41 12.94
C LYS A 83 18.32 12.11 14.01
N SER A 84 18.05 12.42 15.28
CA SER A 84 19.00 12.17 16.37
C SER A 84 19.36 10.69 16.51
N VAL A 85 18.38 9.78 16.41
CA VAL A 85 18.63 8.33 16.50
C VAL A 85 19.43 7.82 15.30
N LEU A 86 19.10 8.28 14.09
CA LEU A 86 19.82 7.89 12.88
C LEU A 86 21.24 8.44 12.87
N ASP A 87 21.44 9.71 13.23
CA ASP A 87 22.77 10.31 13.33
C ASP A 87 23.60 9.63 14.44
N MET A 88 23.01 9.30 15.59
CA MET A 88 23.73 8.63 16.68
C MET A 88 24.18 7.20 16.30
N ARG A 89 23.37 6.46 15.55
CA ARG A 89 23.65 5.04 15.23
C ARG A 89 24.38 4.84 13.91
N HIS A 90 24.13 5.70 12.94
CA HIS A 90 24.51 5.53 11.54
C HIS A 90 25.00 6.84 10.90
N GLN A 91 25.75 7.66 11.64
CA GLN A 91 26.21 8.96 11.16
C GLN A 91 26.91 8.86 9.79
N GLY A 92 26.32 9.47 8.75
CA GLY A 92 26.88 9.42 7.40
C GLY A 92 26.52 8.18 6.58
N TYR A 93 25.96 7.13 7.20
CA TYR A 93 25.73 5.82 6.60
C TYR A 93 24.23 5.46 6.48
N TYR A 94 23.32 6.44 6.46
CA TYR A 94 21.90 6.18 6.17
C TYR A 94 21.39 7.00 4.99
N LYS A 95 20.50 6.38 4.21
CA LYS A 95 19.69 7.03 3.17
C LYS A 95 18.22 6.72 3.42
N VAL A 96 17.38 7.74 3.32
CA VAL A 96 15.94 7.69 3.61
C VAL A 96 15.15 7.58 2.31
N TYR A 97 14.14 6.71 2.28
CA TYR A 97 13.25 6.49 1.16
C TYR A 97 11.82 6.83 1.55
N ASN A 98 11.30 7.93 1.01
CA ASN A 98 9.94 8.43 1.25
C ASN A 98 8.96 7.89 0.19
N LEU A 99 8.01 7.06 0.63
CA LEU A 99 6.98 6.47 -0.22
C LEU A 99 5.67 7.26 -0.27
N CYS A 100 5.61 8.41 0.40
CA CYS A 100 4.40 9.23 0.49
C CYS A 100 4.28 10.14 -0.73
N ILE A 101 3.11 10.10 -1.38
CA ILE A 101 2.71 11.12 -2.36
C ILE A 101 2.08 12.31 -1.65
N GLU A 102 1.34 12.05 -0.57
CA GLU A 102 0.53 13.03 0.15
C GLU A 102 1.33 14.00 1.01
N GLU A 103 2.57 13.65 1.36
CA GLU A 103 3.36 14.37 2.34
C GLU A 103 4.84 14.31 2.00
N ASP A 104 5.51 15.43 2.25
CA ASP A 104 6.94 15.61 2.02
C ASP A 104 7.55 16.45 3.15
N TYR A 105 8.87 16.50 3.21
CA TYR A 105 9.62 17.31 4.16
C TYR A 105 10.96 17.72 3.56
N ASP A 106 11.56 18.77 4.11
CA ASP A 106 12.88 19.22 3.67
C ASP A 106 13.95 18.14 3.90
N GLU A 107 14.60 17.72 2.82
CA GLU A 107 15.62 16.68 2.78
C GLU A 107 16.87 17.05 3.60
N SER A 108 17.08 18.35 3.86
CA SER A 108 18.17 18.86 4.70
C SER A 108 18.15 18.25 6.11
N HIS A 109 16.98 17.84 6.61
CA HIS A 109 16.83 17.13 7.88
C HIS A 109 17.62 15.81 7.93
N PHE A 110 17.86 15.19 6.78
CA PHE A 110 18.59 13.94 6.63
C PHE A 110 19.83 14.11 5.77
N HIS A 111 20.45 15.29 5.82
CA HIS A 111 21.69 15.63 5.11
C HIS A 111 21.57 15.49 3.59
N GLY A 112 20.39 15.73 3.02
CA GLY A 112 20.13 15.59 1.58
C GLY A 112 20.14 14.13 1.08
N ARG A 113 20.18 13.14 1.99
CA ARG A 113 20.14 11.71 1.63
C ARG A 113 18.71 11.17 1.68
N VAL A 114 17.80 11.81 0.96
CA VAL A 114 16.40 11.40 0.84
C VAL A 114 16.08 11.12 -0.62
N GLU A 115 15.43 10.00 -0.89
CA GLU A 115 14.89 9.69 -2.21
C GLU A 115 13.39 9.43 -2.13
N ARG A 116 12.67 9.83 -3.18
CA ARG A 116 11.22 9.71 -3.25
C ARG A 116 10.79 8.66 -4.26
N TYR A 117 9.93 7.75 -3.80
CA TYR A 117 9.23 6.74 -4.61
C TYR A 117 7.73 6.78 -4.27
N PRO A 118 7.05 7.88 -4.64
CA PRO A 118 5.70 8.17 -4.13
C PRO A 118 4.63 7.33 -4.81
N PHE A 119 3.73 6.75 -4.03
CA PHE A 119 2.48 6.17 -4.52
C PHE A 119 1.37 6.20 -3.47
N ASP A 120 0.13 6.11 -3.94
CA ASP A 120 -1.08 6.26 -3.15
C ASP A 120 -1.17 5.29 -1.97
N ASP A 121 -1.75 5.75 -0.86
CA ASP A 121 -1.96 4.89 0.30
C ASP A 121 -2.96 3.77 -0.01
N ASN A 122 -2.58 2.54 0.35
CA ASN A 122 -3.31 1.32 0.00
C ASN A 122 -3.36 1.04 -1.51
N HIS A 123 -2.48 1.64 -2.31
CA HIS A 123 -2.29 1.28 -3.71
C HIS A 123 -1.02 0.44 -3.90
N VAL A 124 -0.78 0.06 -5.14
CA VAL A 124 0.44 -0.57 -5.66
C VAL A 124 1.17 0.39 -6.60
N PRO A 125 2.51 0.40 -6.61
CA PRO A 125 3.29 1.16 -7.59
C PRO A 125 3.48 0.35 -8.89
N PRO A 126 3.86 1.00 -10.01
CA PRO A 126 4.30 0.28 -11.19
C PRO A 126 5.53 -0.59 -10.91
N LEU A 127 5.65 -1.73 -11.60
CA LEU A 127 6.82 -2.62 -11.45
C LEU A 127 8.15 -1.92 -11.78
N ALA A 128 8.13 -0.96 -12.71
CA ALA A 128 9.30 -0.14 -13.02
C ALA A 128 9.79 0.68 -11.81
N MET A 129 8.87 1.22 -11.00
CA MET A 129 9.23 1.93 -9.77
C MET A 129 9.79 0.97 -8.71
N ILE A 130 9.27 -0.26 -8.63
CA ILE A 130 9.84 -1.29 -7.75
C ILE A 130 11.28 -1.61 -8.16
N LYS A 131 11.54 -1.74 -9.46
CA LYS A 131 12.89 -1.94 -10.01
C LYS A 131 13.83 -0.82 -9.61
N GLU A 132 13.49 0.43 -9.94
CA GLU A 132 14.31 1.60 -9.62
C GLU A 132 14.62 1.68 -8.12
N PHE A 133 13.61 1.46 -7.28
CA PHE A 133 13.79 1.44 -5.83
C PHE A 133 14.75 0.33 -5.37
N CYS A 134 14.59 -0.89 -5.87
CA CYS A 134 15.43 -2.02 -5.46
C CYS A 134 16.88 -1.82 -5.90
N GLU A 135 17.10 -1.34 -7.13
CA GLU A 135 18.43 -1.03 -7.67
C GLU A 135 19.11 0.10 -6.89
N ASP A 136 18.38 1.17 -6.53
CA ASP A 136 18.90 2.28 -5.73
C ASP A 136 19.27 1.83 -4.30
N VAL A 137 18.37 1.10 -3.64
CA VAL A 137 18.65 0.52 -2.31
C VAL A 137 19.86 -0.41 -2.37
N HIS A 138 19.94 -1.28 -3.38
CA HIS A 138 21.05 -2.20 -3.53
C HIS A 138 22.38 -1.48 -3.77
N SER A 139 22.38 -0.48 -4.65
CA SER A 139 23.54 0.38 -4.94
C SER A 139 24.04 1.08 -3.68
N TRP A 140 23.13 1.71 -2.92
CA TRP A 140 23.46 2.35 -1.65
C TRP A 140 24.04 1.38 -0.62
N LEU A 141 23.44 0.19 -0.46
CA LEU A 141 23.92 -0.80 0.50
C LEU A 141 25.22 -1.47 0.04
N SER A 142 25.50 -1.50 -1.26
CA SER A 142 26.74 -2.08 -1.78
C SER A 142 27.94 -1.14 -1.71
N SER A 143 27.70 0.18 -1.63
CA SER A 143 28.78 1.17 -1.62
C SER A 143 29.59 1.22 -0.31
N ASP A 144 28.99 0.84 0.82
CA ASP A 144 29.68 0.70 2.11
C ASP A 144 28.96 -0.34 2.98
N PRO A 145 29.65 -1.31 3.63
CA PRO A 145 29.02 -2.29 4.51
C PRO A 145 28.30 -1.69 5.72
N LYS A 146 28.64 -0.47 6.14
CA LYS A 146 27.95 0.26 7.22
C LYS A 146 26.65 0.92 6.76
N ASN A 147 26.43 1.06 5.46
CA ASN A 147 25.24 1.72 4.95
C ASN A 147 23.98 0.98 5.37
N ILE A 148 22.95 1.75 5.75
CA ILE A 148 21.60 1.27 5.99
C ILE A 148 20.59 2.02 5.11
N ALA A 149 19.53 1.34 4.71
CA ALA A 149 18.40 1.91 4.01
C ALA A 149 17.24 2.11 4.98
N VAL A 150 16.70 3.33 5.03
CA VAL A 150 15.59 3.70 5.93
C VAL A 150 14.34 3.96 5.10
N VAL A 151 13.36 3.06 5.11
CA VAL A 151 12.16 3.14 4.26
C VAL A 151 10.95 3.52 5.10
N HIS A 152 10.16 4.48 4.64
CA HIS A 152 8.94 4.86 5.35
C HIS A 152 7.78 5.22 4.42
N CYS A 153 6.58 5.12 4.97
CA CYS A 153 5.37 5.74 4.43
C CYS A 153 4.63 6.43 5.60
N MET A 154 3.33 6.69 5.49
CA MET A 154 2.57 7.22 6.63
C MET A 154 2.68 6.33 7.86
N ALA A 155 2.23 5.07 7.77
CA ALA A 155 2.20 4.14 8.91
C ALA A 155 3.40 3.19 9.00
N GLY A 156 4.25 3.13 7.97
CA GLY A 156 5.31 2.13 7.87
C GLY A 156 4.76 0.70 7.87
N LYS A 157 3.63 0.45 7.17
CA LYS A 157 2.93 -0.85 7.17
C LYS A 157 2.79 -1.40 5.75
N GLY A 158 1.76 -0.99 5.00
CA GLY A 158 1.45 -1.52 3.66
C GLY A 158 2.49 -1.14 2.60
N ARG A 159 2.58 0.15 2.24
CA ARG A 159 3.53 0.65 1.22
C ARG A 159 4.97 0.28 1.52
N THR A 160 5.41 0.56 2.76
CA THR A 160 6.76 0.19 3.23
C THR A 160 6.98 -1.31 3.17
N GLY A 161 6.00 -2.13 3.56
CA GLY A 161 6.14 -3.58 3.48
C GLY A 161 6.22 -4.10 2.05
N LEU A 162 5.45 -3.55 1.12
CA LEU A 162 5.57 -3.89 -0.30
C LEU A 162 7.00 -3.61 -0.79
N MET A 163 7.51 -2.39 -0.62
CA MET A 163 8.82 -2.02 -1.15
C MET A 163 9.96 -2.76 -0.45
N VAL A 164 9.90 -2.88 0.88
CA VAL A 164 10.92 -3.61 1.65
C VAL A 164 10.91 -5.10 1.31
N SER A 165 9.74 -5.75 1.26
CA SER A 165 9.67 -7.16 0.84
C SER A 165 10.13 -7.34 -0.60
N SER A 166 9.84 -6.40 -1.51
CA SER A 166 10.34 -6.45 -2.89
C SER A 166 11.88 -6.36 -2.95
N TYR A 167 12.50 -5.56 -2.09
CA TYR A 167 13.96 -5.53 -1.97
C TYR A 167 14.53 -6.83 -1.40
N LEU A 168 13.89 -7.44 -0.39
CA LEU A 168 14.32 -8.76 0.10
C LEU A 168 14.23 -9.82 -1.02
N VAL A 169 13.18 -9.74 -1.83
CA VAL A 169 13.03 -10.59 -3.03
C VAL A 169 14.14 -10.34 -4.04
N TYR A 170 14.49 -9.07 -4.28
CA TYR A 170 15.65 -8.69 -5.10
C TYR A 170 16.98 -9.27 -4.60
N THR A 171 17.11 -9.52 -3.30
CA THR A 171 18.30 -10.19 -2.71
C THR A 171 18.25 -11.73 -2.74
N GLY A 172 17.24 -12.33 -3.39
CA GLY A 172 17.10 -13.78 -3.55
C GLY A 172 16.17 -14.47 -2.55
N MET A 173 15.40 -13.70 -1.75
CA MET A 173 14.41 -14.28 -0.83
C MET A 173 13.09 -14.59 -1.56
N PRO A 174 12.43 -15.72 -1.33
CA PRO A 174 11.10 -15.95 -1.90
C PRO A 174 10.06 -14.93 -1.42
N ALA A 175 9.12 -14.53 -2.28
CA ALA A 175 8.14 -13.47 -2.01
C ALA A 175 7.33 -13.70 -0.73
N GLU A 176 6.79 -14.91 -0.54
CA GLU A 176 6.01 -15.23 0.65
C GLU A 176 6.87 -15.16 1.91
N LYS A 177 8.14 -15.58 1.83
CA LYS A 177 9.07 -15.49 2.96
C LYS A 177 9.43 -14.02 3.27
N ALA A 178 9.65 -13.19 2.26
CA ALA A 178 9.93 -11.77 2.42
C ALA A 178 8.76 -11.02 3.08
N LEU A 179 7.52 -11.35 2.69
CA LEU A 179 6.30 -10.81 3.31
C LEU A 179 6.17 -11.26 4.77
N GLN A 180 6.46 -12.53 5.04
CA GLN A 180 6.43 -13.09 6.39
C GLN A 180 7.48 -12.42 7.30
N VAL A 181 8.73 -12.32 6.85
CA VAL A 181 9.82 -11.66 7.61
C VAL A 181 9.43 -10.23 7.95
N TYR A 182 8.90 -9.49 6.97
CA TYR A 182 8.45 -8.13 7.22
C TYR A 182 7.33 -8.09 8.28
N ALA A 183 6.33 -8.96 8.17
CA ALA A 183 5.22 -9.03 9.11
C ALA A 183 5.68 -9.34 10.55
N GLU A 184 6.51 -10.36 10.72
CA GLU A 184 7.06 -10.81 12.00
C GLU A 184 7.89 -9.73 12.66
N ARG A 185 8.75 -9.05 11.89
CA ARG A 185 9.61 -7.99 12.41
C ARG A 185 8.81 -6.73 12.73
N ARG A 186 7.95 -6.28 11.80
CA ARG A 186 7.31 -4.97 11.87
C ARG A 186 6.11 -4.91 12.82
N THR A 187 5.39 -6.01 12.97
CA THR A 187 4.13 -6.06 13.71
C THR A 187 4.16 -7.02 14.88
N THR A 188 3.24 -6.85 15.82
CA THR A 188 3.06 -7.76 16.96
C THR A 188 2.02 -8.84 16.67
N ASN A 189 1.16 -8.62 15.68
CA ASN A 189 0.08 -9.53 15.28
C ASN A 189 0.38 -10.29 13.97
N ASN A 190 1.61 -10.19 13.45
CA ASN A 190 2.03 -10.76 12.16
C ASN A 190 1.18 -10.35 10.95
N GLU A 191 0.50 -9.21 11.03
CA GLU A 191 -0.19 -8.61 9.89
C GLU A 191 0.68 -7.52 9.28
N GLY A 192 1.68 -7.86 8.47
CA GLY A 192 2.53 -6.88 7.77
C GLY A 192 1.78 -6.19 6.62
N VAL A 193 1.97 -6.70 5.41
CA VAL A 193 1.26 -6.25 4.20
C VAL A 193 -0.11 -6.93 4.13
N SER A 194 -1.14 -6.25 4.61
CA SER A 194 -2.50 -6.80 4.68
C SER A 194 -3.34 -6.58 3.42
N ILE A 195 -2.88 -5.75 2.48
CA ILE A 195 -3.58 -5.48 1.21
C ILE A 195 -3.19 -6.59 0.23
N ALA A 196 -4.18 -7.33 -0.27
CA ALA A 196 -3.99 -8.48 -1.13
C ALA A 196 -3.30 -8.08 -2.44
N SER A 197 -3.68 -6.94 -3.03
CA SER A 197 -3.00 -6.45 -4.24
C SER A 197 -1.55 -6.07 -4.00
N GLN A 198 -1.19 -5.56 -2.81
CA GLN A 198 0.21 -5.29 -2.48
C GLN A 198 1.04 -6.58 -2.39
N ARG A 199 0.49 -7.64 -1.78
CA ARG A 199 1.12 -8.97 -1.76
C ARG A 199 1.26 -9.55 -3.17
N ARG A 200 0.21 -9.41 -4.00
CA ARG A 200 0.20 -9.84 -5.40
C ARG A 200 1.33 -9.18 -6.21
N TYR A 201 1.61 -7.90 -5.98
CA TYR A 201 2.68 -7.20 -6.67
C TYR A 201 4.08 -7.64 -6.21
N VAL A 202 4.26 -8.04 -4.94
CA VAL A 202 5.51 -8.68 -4.51
C VAL A 202 5.69 -10.05 -5.20
N ALA A 203 4.62 -10.81 -5.41
CA ALA A 203 4.67 -12.06 -6.17
C ALA A 203 4.88 -11.83 -7.68
N TYR A 204 4.32 -10.77 -8.26
CA TYR A 204 4.64 -10.36 -9.65
C TYR A 204 6.10 -9.95 -9.77
N TRP A 205 6.64 -9.25 -8.76
CA TRP A 205 8.03 -8.86 -8.72
C TRP A 205 8.98 -10.06 -8.73
N GLU A 206 8.72 -11.08 -7.91
CA GLU A 206 9.50 -12.33 -7.92
C GLU A 206 9.56 -12.98 -9.32
N LYS A 207 8.43 -12.99 -10.05
CA LYS A 207 8.36 -13.59 -11.39
C LYS A 207 9.17 -12.87 -12.47
N VAL A 208 9.54 -11.61 -12.25
CA VAL A 208 10.33 -10.83 -13.22
C VAL A 208 11.81 -10.81 -12.90
N LEU A 209 12.25 -11.51 -11.85
CA LEU A 209 13.66 -11.62 -11.48
C LEU A 209 14.26 -12.93 -11.99
N SER A 210 15.52 -12.87 -12.39
CA SER A 210 16.36 -14.03 -12.67
C SER A 210 17.70 -13.90 -11.97
N PHE A 211 18.10 -14.97 -11.29
CA PHE A 211 19.36 -15.07 -10.57
C PHE A 211 20.32 -15.95 -11.35
N ALA A 212 21.50 -15.43 -11.69
CA ALA A 212 22.54 -16.23 -12.34
C ALA A 212 23.10 -17.26 -11.36
N GLN A 213 23.23 -18.52 -11.79
CA GLN A 213 23.86 -19.57 -10.99
C GLN A 213 25.39 -19.39 -11.01
N GLY A 214 26.03 -19.31 -9.83
CA GLY A 214 27.48 -19.50 -9.70
C GLY A 214 28.36 -18.25 -9.55
N ALA A 215 27.82 -17.07 -9.20
CA ALA A 215 28.65 -15.93 -8.79
C ALA A 215 28.26 -15.45 -7.39
N ASP A 216 29.25 -14.97 -6.62
CA ASP A 216 29.16 -14.54 -5.21
C ASP A 216 28.32 -13.25 -5.01
N HIS A 217 27.10 -13.20 -5.56
CA HIS A 217 26.12 -12.11 -5.59
C HIS A 217 26.26 -11.07 -6.72
N PRO A 218 26.06 -11.44 -8.00
CA PRO A 218 25.60 -10.47 -8.98
C PRO A 218 24.13 -10.11 -8.69
N SER A 219 23.78 -8.82 -8.75
CA SER A 219 22.39 -8.37 -8.70
C SER A 219 21.53 -9.13 -9.74
N PRO A 220 20.27 -9.46 -9.46
CA PRO A 220 19.44 -10.21 -10.41
C PRO A 220 19.19 -9.42 -11.69
N TYR A 221 19.01 -10.14 -12.79
CA TYR A 221 18.46 -9.55 -14.01
C TYR A 221 16.96 -9.31 -13.84
N VAL A 222 16.48 -8.13 -14.22
CA VAL A 222 15.07 -7.75 -14.12
C VAL A 222 14.43 -7.72 -15.50
N TYR A 223 13.52 -8.67 -15.77
CA TYR A 223 12.76 -8.79 -17.00
C TYR A 223 11.37 -8.16 -16.84
N LEU A 224 11.31 -6.83 -16.88
CA LEU A 224 10.02 -6.13 -16.84
C LEU A 224 9.15 -6.57 -18.03
N PRO A 225 7.88 -6.94 -17.80
CA PRO A 225 7.01 -7.37 -18.88
C PRO A 225 6.74 -6.21 -19.83
N LYS A 226 6.65 -6.54 -21.13
CA LYS A 226 6.21 -5.55 -22.12
C LYS A 226 4.75 -5.16 -21.86
N PRO A 227 4.37 -3.88 -22.05
CA PRO A 227 2.98 -3.46 -22.00
C PRO A 227 2.13 -4.33 -22.92
N CYS A 228 1.05 -4.87 -22.36
CA CYS A 228 0.21 -5.86 -23.03
C CYS A 228 -1.25 -5.46 -22.86
N SER A 229 -1.88 -5.05 -23.96
CA SER A 229 -3.29 -4.68 -23.96
C SER A 229 -4.16 -5.93 -23.93
N ARG A 230 -5.15 -5.91 -23.03
CA ARG A 230 -6.15 -6.96 -22.86
C ARG A 230 -7.52 -6.31 -22.89
N GLU A 231 -8.40 -6.88 -23.69
CA GLU A 231 -9.79 -6.45 -23.72
C GLU A 231 -10.54 -7.01 -22.52
N LEU A 232 -11.05 -6.16 -21.62
CA LEU A 232 -11.97 -6.59 -20.57
C LEU A 232 -13.36 -6.78 -21.17
N GLN A 233 -13.76 -8.03 -21.34
CA GLN A 233 -15.04 -8.40 -21.92
C GLN A 233 -16.15 -8.28 -20.87
N HIS A 234 -15.99 -8.98 -19.74
CA HIS A 234 -17.08 -9.13 -18.76
C HIS A 234 -16.56 -9.10 -17.33
N ILE A 235 -17.35 -8.52 -16.42
CA ILE A 235 -17.16 -8.63 -14.98
C ILE A 235 -18.35 -9.41 -14.41
N ARG A 236 -18.07 -10.49 -13.68
CA ARG A 236 -19.09 -11.31 -13.03
C ARG A 236 -18.85 -11.36 -11.53
N LEU A 237 -19.91 -11.15 -10.75
CA LEU A 237 -19.88 -11.44 -9.32
C LEU A 237 -20.79 -12.64 -9.04
N TYR A 238 -20.22 -13.67 -8.44
CA TYR A 238 -20.87 -14.91 -8.06
C TYR A 238 -21.24 -14.89 -6.57
N ASP A 239 -22.34 -15.56 -6.22
CA ASP A 239 -22.83 -15.70 -4.84
C ASP A 239 -22.93 -14.36 -4.08
N THR A 240 -23.62 -13.40 -4.70
CA THR A 240 -23.82 -12.06 -4.13
C THR A 240 -25.21 -11.96 -3.48
N VAL A 241 -25.28 -11.42 -2.25
CA VAL A 241 -26.52 -11.34 -1.45
C VAL A 241 -26.87 -9.90 -1.07
N ASN A 242 -28.14 -9.63 -0.74
CA ASN A 242 -28.61 -8.36 -0.14
C ASN A 242 -28.26 -7.07 -0.91
N ILE A 243 -28.13 -7.17 -2.22
CA ILE A 243 -27.87 -6.07 -3.13
C ILE A 243 -28.57 -6.42 -4.45
N ASP A 244 -28.89 -5.40 -5.25
CA ASP A 244 -29.50 -5.53 -6.60
C ASP A 244 -28.64 -4.89 -7.70
N GLN A 245 -27.69 -4.03 -7.30
CA GLN A 245 -26.88 -3.22 -8.20
C GLN A 245 -25.51 -2.90 -7.57
N ILE A 246 -24.43 -3.04 -8.35
CA ILE A 246 -23.06 -2.71 -7.93
C ILE A 246 -22.43 -1.80 -8.98
N PHE A 247 -21.94 -0.65 -8.58
CA PHE A 247 -21.23 0.27 -9.48
C PHE A 247 -19.75 -0.07 -9.53
N VAL A 248 -19.16 0.03 -10.71
CA VAL A 248 -17.78 -0.35 -10.98
C VAL A 248 -17.05 0.83 -11.59
N VAL A 249 -15.87 1.12 -11.06
CA VAL A 249 -14.94 2.12 -11.61
C VAL A 249 -13.65 1.39 -11.96
N VAL A 250 -13.24 1.48 -13.23
CA VAL A 250 -11.98 0.93 -13.74
C VAL A 250 -11.01 2.08 -13.94
N SER A 251 -9.78 1.90 -13.46
CA SER A 251 -8.72 2.88 -13.58
C SER A 251 -7.40 2.23 -13.95
N GLU A 252 -6.55 2.96 -14.64
CA GLU A 252 -5.18 2.56 -14.99
C GLU A 252 -4.18 3.53 -14.37
N LEU A 253 -3.00 3.04 -13.98
CA LEU A 253 -1.91 3.93 -13.61
C LEU A 253 -1.34 4.60 -14.87
N GLN A 254 -1.46 5.93 -14.94
CA GLN A 254 -0.98 6.69 -16.08
C GLN A 254 0.40 7.30 -15.78
N PRO A 255 1.42 7.07 -16.63
CA PRO A 255 2.73 7.69 -16.45
C PRO A 255 2.68 9.19 -16.75
N ILE A 256 3.35 9.99 -15.93
CA ILE A 256 3.53 11.42 -16.16
C ILE A 256 5.00 11.66 -16.55
N PRO A 257 5.28 12.31 -17.71
CA PRO A 257 6.65 12.61 -18.12
C PRO A 257 7.44 13.33 -17.02
N GLY A 258 8.63 12.81 -16.72
CA GLY A 258 9.53 13.39 -15.71
C GLY A 258 9.13 13.13 -14.25
N GLN A 259 8.08 12.36 -14.00
CA GLN A 259 7.67 11.99 -12.63
C GLN A 259 7.70 10.48 -12.44
N ARG A 260 8.14 10.04 -11.25
CA ARG A 260 8.02 8.64 -10.83
C ARG A 260 6.57 8.28 -10.50
N TYR A 261 5.79 9.24 -9.98
CA TYR A 261 4.40 9.01 -9.60
C TYR A 261 3.51 8.79 -10.83
N CYS A 262 2.73 7.70 -10.80
CA CYS A 262 1.74 7.38 -11.81
C CYS A 262 0.36 7.41 -11.14
N PRO A 263 -0.47 8.46 -11.31
CA PRO A 263 -1.79 8.50 -10.69
C PRO A 263 -2.77 7.53 -11.36
N PRO A 264 -3.71 6.95 -10.58
CA PRO A 264 -4.82 6.20 -11.16
C PRO A 264 -5.75 7.14 -11.91
N THR A 265 -5.94 6.89 -13.20
CA THR A 265 -6.86 7.62 -14.08
C THR A 265 -8.05 6.73 -14.41
N GLU A 266 -9.26 7.25 -14.23
CA GLU A 266 -10.49 6.55 -14.57
C GLU A 266 -10.61 6.37 -16.09
N VAL A 267 -10.80 5.13 -16.52
CA VAL A 267 -10.98 4.78 -17.95
C VAL A 267 -12.39 4.30 -18.27
N ALA A 268 -13.12 3.81 -17.26
CA ALA A 268 -14.50 3.40 -17.43
C ALA A 268 -15.29 3.45 -16.12
N LYS A 269 -16.58 3.77 -16.24
CA LYS A 269 -17.61 3.55 -15.23
C LYS A 269 -18.64 2.59 -15.77
N SER A 270 -19.11 1.71 -14.91
CA SER A 270 -20.11 0.72 -15.27
C SER A 270 -20.93 0.33 -14.05
N CYS A 271 -21.89 -0.54 -14.28
CA CYS A 271 -22.75 -1.06 -13.26
C CYS A 271 -23.05 -2.54 -13.54
N CYS A 272 -22.83 -3.39 -12.55
CA CYS A 272 -23.36 -4.74 -12.54
C CYS A 272 -24.79 -4.77 -11.99
N ARG A 273 -25.72 -5.42 -12.70
CA ARG A 273 -27.09 -5.66 -12.22
C ARG A 273 -27.33 -7.15 -11.98
N ARG A 274 -28.24 -7.46 -11.06
CA ARG A 274 -28.65 -8.83 -10.77
C ARG A 274 -29.30 -9.46 -12.01
N ILE A 275 -28.79 -10.61 -12.45
CA ILE A 275 -29.44 -11.40 -13.51
C ILE A 275 -30.65 -12.12 -12.90
N GLY A 276 -31.81 -12.03 -13.56
CA GLY A 276 -33.08 -12.60 -13.11
C GLY A 276 -33.04 -14.13 -13.04
N THR A 277 -33.82 -14.69 -12.11
CA THR A 277 -34.14 -16.12 -12.05
C THR A 277 -35.12 -16.45 -13.16
N ASP A 278 -34.62 -16.79 -14.35
CA ASP A 278 -35.48 -17.44 -15.33
C ASP A 278 -35.78 -18.86 -14.84
N GLN A 279 -37.06 -19.23 -14.95
CA GLN A 279 -37.65 -20.43 -14.43
C GLN A 279 -36.98 -21.70 -15.01
N GLU A 280 -36.90 -22.70 -14.15
CA GLU A 280 -36.46 -24.08 -14.40
C GLU A 280 -34.94 -24.36 -14.29
N ARG A 281 -34.61 -25.08 -13.19
CA ARG A 281 -33.35 -25.80 -12.91
C ARG A 281 -32.17 -24.98 -12.38
N CYS A 282 -32.28 -24.41 -11.18
CA CYS A 282 -31.41 -24.79 -10.04
C CYS A 282 -31.64 -23.87 -8.83
N ASN A 283 -31.59 -24.47 -7.64
CA ASN A 283 -31.61 -23.81 -6.34
C ASN A 283 -30.26 -23.11 -6.00
N LYS A 284 -29.61 -22.42 -6.96
CA LYS A 284 -28.25 -21.82 -6.83
C LYS A 284 -28.07 -20.58 -7.75
N PRO A 285 -26.98 -19.81 -7.57
CA PRO A 285 -26.79 -18.53 -6.87
C PRO A 285 -27.17 -17.25 -7.65
N ARG A 286 -27.09 -16.08 -7.00
CA ARG A 286 -27.42 -14.75 -7.55
C ARG A 286 -26.21 -14.17 -8.30
N TYR A 287 -26.34 -13.97 -9.61
CA TYR A 287 -25.28 -13.47 -10.49
C TYR A 287 -25.41 -11.98 -10.80
N TYR A 288 -24.27 -11.35 -11.02
CA TYR A 288 -24.15 -9.97 -11.48
C TYR A 288 -23.32 -9.90 -12.74
N TYR A 289 -23.68 -9.01 -13.65
CA TYR A 289 -22.95 -8.78 -14.89
C TYR A 289 -22.94 -7.29 -15.24
N SER A 290 -21.79 -6.77 -15.69
CA SER A 290 -21.62 -5.38 -16.13
C SER A 290 -21.47 -5.23 -17.64
N PHE A 291 -22.07 -4.16 -18.19
CA PHE A 291 -21.72 -3.58 -19.50
C PHE A 291 -21.26 -2.14 -19.28
N VAL A 292 -20.17 -1.70 -19.92
CA VAL A 292 -19.69 -0.30 -19.76
C VAL A 292 -20.71 0.65 -20.38
N GLU A 293 -21.44 1.42 -19.57
CA GLU A 293 -22.32 2.48 -20.07
C GLU A 293 -21.43 3.72 -20.31
N SER A 294 -21.34 4.23 -21.54
CA SER A 294 -20.84 5.58 -21.80
C SER A 294 -21.91 6.58 -21.38
N GLU A 295 -21.53 7.71 -20.77
CA GLU A 295 -22.51 8.70 -20.31
C GLU A 295 -23.42 9.19 -21.45
N GLU A 296 -24.73 9.21 -21.13
CA GLU A 296 -25.84 9.85 -21.83
C GLU A 296 -26.23 9.36 -23.24
N GLY A 297 -27.20 8.44 -23.27
CA GLY A 297 -28.42 8.71 -24.03
C GLY A 297 -28.50 8.29 -25.51
N LYS A 298 -27.72 7.31 -25.97
CA LYS A 298 -28.00 6.68 -27.29
C LYS A 298 -28.06 5.15 -27.21
N LYS A 299 -29.21 4.62 -27.63
CA LYS A 299 -29.42 3.22 -27.99
C LYS A 299 -28.55 2.89 -29.21
N GLU A 300 -27.52 2.10 -28.99
CA GLU A 300 -27.05 0.99 -29.84
C GLU A 300 -26.14 0.13 -28.97
N VAL A 301 -26.45 -1.17 -28.87
CA VAL A 301 -25.69 -2.15 -28.07
C VAL A 301 -24.39 -2.43 -28.84
N VAL A 302 -23.42 -1.53 -28.71
CA VAL A 302 -22.02 -1.82 -29.07
C VAL A 302 -21.36 -2.28 -27.78
N GLU A 303 -20.88 -3.52 -27.76
CA GLU A 303 -20.01 -4.02 -26.70
C GLU A 303 -18.84 -3.03 -26.52
N PRO A 304 -18.74 -2.32 -25.40
CA PRO A 304 -17.63 -1.42 -25.18
C PRO A 304 -16.45 -2.32 -24.83
N HIS A 305 -15.65 -2.65 -25.83
CA HIS A 305 -14.40 -3.39 -25.71
C HIS A 305 -13.39 -2.54 -24.95
N LEU A 306 -13.41 -2.58 -23.61
CA LEU A 306 -12.52 -1.79 -22.78
C LEU A 306 -11.11 -2.38 -22.85
N GLN A 307 -10.25 -1.73 -23.64
CA GLN A 307 -8.84 -2.07 -23.72
C GLN A 307 -8.12 -1.59 -22.46
N LEU A 308 -7.49 -2.52 -21.75
CA LEU A 308 -6.72 -2.25 -20.54
C LEU A 308 -5.26 -2.64 -20.73
N THR A 309 -4.34 -1.84 -20.23
CA THR A 309 -2.89 -2.05 -20.31
C THR A 309 -2.19 -1.68 -19.01
N GLY A 310 -1.26 -2.53 -18.57
CA GLY A 310 -0.40 -2.26 -17.42
C GLY A 310 -1.12 -2.46 -16.09
N ASP A 311 -0.90 -1.55 -15.15
CA ASP A 311 -1.42 -1.64 -13.78
C ASP A 311 -2.87 -1.14 -13.72
N VAL A 312 -3.80 -2.07 -13.50
CA VAL A 312 -5.24 -1.82 -13.48
C VAL A 312 -5.77 -1.89 -12.06
N ARG A 313 -6.69 -1.00 -11.73
CA ARG A 313 -7.50 -1.03 -10.51
C ARG A 313 -8.99 -1.05 -10.86
N ILE A 314 -9.72 -1.96 -10.23
CA ILE A 314 -11.18 -2.02 -10.32
C ILE A 314 -11.78 -1.83 -8.92
N ILE A 315 -12.62 -0.81 -8.75
CA ILE A 315 -13.26 -0.47 -7.49
C ILE A 315 -14.77 -0.70 -7.60
N PHE A 316 -15.33 -1.36 -6.59
CA PHE A 316 -16.74 -1.70 -6.51
C PHE A 316 -17.43 -0.85 -5.43
N TYR A 317 -18.59 -0.28 -5.77
CA TYR A 317 -19.38 0.61 -4.92
C TYR A 317 -20.83 0.14 -4.83
N GLN A 318 -21.46 0.38 -3.69
CA GLN A 318 -22.89 0.12 -3.52
C GLN A 318 -23.77 1.17 -4.24
N LYS A 319 -23.28 2.40 -4.39
CA LYS A 319 -23.97 3.53 -5.04
C LYS A 319 -22.93 4.36 -5.81
N LEU A 320 -23.32 4.99 -6.93
CA LEU A 320 -22.45 5.88 -7.75
C LEU A 320 -21.72 6.92 -6.90
N ILE A 321 -22.48 7.53 -5.97
CA ILE A 321 -21.96 8.40 -4.94
C ILE A 321 -22.20 7.67 -3.63
N GLY A 322 -21.16 7.04 -3.10
CA GLY A 322 -21.34 6.13 -1.99
C GLY A 322 -20.08 5.46 -1.49
N SER A 323 -20.29 4.48 -0.63
CA SER A 323 -19.20 3.81 0.05
C SER A 323 -18.70 2.60 -0.71
N ARG A 324 -17.38 2.54 -0.88
CA ARG A 324 -16.65 1.41 -1.45
C ARG A 324 -16.97 0.10 -0.73
N LEU A 325 -17.23 -0.93 -1.52
CA LEU A 325 -17.39 -2.31 -1.06
C LEU A 325 -16.01 -2.95 -0.88
N PHE A 326 -15.24 -2.96 -1.98
CA PHE A 326 -13.89 -3.50 -2.08
C PHE A 326 -13.25 -3.03 -3.40
N TYR A 327 -11.98 -3.36 -3.62
CA TYR A 327 -11.31 -3.18 -4.90
C TYR A 327 -10.28 -4.29 -5.13
N VAL A 328 -9.73 -4.34 -6.34
CA VAL A 328 -8.61 -5.20 -6.70
C VAL A 328 -7.68 -4.44 -7.63
N CYS A 329 -6.37 -4.67 -7.50
CA CYS A 329 -5.39 -4.24 -8.47
C CYS A 329 -4.64 -5.45 -9.04
N PHE A 330 -4.37 -5.43 -10.33
CA PHE A 330 -3.62 -6.45 -11.05
C PHE A 330 -2.82 -5.78 -12.17
N ASN A 331 -1.99 -6.55 -12.87
CA ASN A 331 -1.27 -6.05 -14.04
C ASN A 331 -1.58 -6.95 -15.24
N THR A 332 -1.92 -6.34 -16.38
CA THR A 332 -2.41 -7.07 -17.57
C THR A 332 -1.38 -8.01 -18.18
N ALA A 333 -0.10 -7.78 -17.96
CA ALA A 333 0.96 -8.66 -18.44
C ALA A 333 0.95 -10.03 -17.75
N PHE A 334 0.42 -10.12 -16.52
CA PHE A 334 0.36 -11.36 -15.75
C PHE A 334 -0.94 -12.15 -15.97
N ILE A 335 -1.75 -11.74 -16.93
CA ILE A 335 -2.95 -12.46 -17.35
C ILE A 335 -2.54 -13.58 -18.30
N THR A 336 -2.58 -14.82 -17.82
CA THR A 336 -2.21 -16.03 -18.57
C THR A 336 -3.41 -16.78 -19.15
N SER A 337 -4.62 -16.49 -18.66
CA SER A 337 -5.89 -17.10 -19.06
C SER A 337 -6.88 -16.01 -19.45
N SER A 338 -7.92 -16.36 -20.22
CA SER A 338 -9.06 -15.46 -20.49
C SER A 338 -9.90 -15.17 -19.24
N LEU A 339 -9.57 -15.75 -18.09
CA LEU A 339 -10.31 -15.60 -16.84
C LEU A 339 -9.36 -15.30 -15.67
N LEU A 340 -9.59 -14.18 -14.98
CA LEU A 340 -9.05 -13.91 -13.65
C LEU A 340 -10.15 -14.09 -12.61
N GLN A 341 -9.88 -14.90 -11.58
CA GLN A 341 -10.78 -15.12 -10.46
C GLN A 341 -10.18 -14.60 -9.16
N PHE A 342 -11.00 -13.90 -8.37
CA PHE A 342 -10.63 -13.36 -7.07
C PHE A 342 -11.66 -13.80 -6.02
N THR A 343 -11.19 -14.53 -5.02
CA THR A 343 -11.99 -14.82 -3.83
C THR A 343 -12.05 -13.59 -2.94
N ILE A 344 -12.91 -13.61 -1.90
CA ILE A 344 -12.97 -12.53 -0.92
C ILE A 344 -11.61 -12.22 -0.24
N ARG A 345 -10.69 -13.21 -0.19
CA ARG A 345 -9.35 -13.05 0.40
C ARG A 345 -8.39 -12.30 -0.51
N ASP A 346 -8.68 -12.27 -1.81
CA ASP A 346 -7.86 -11.63 -2.84
C ASP A 346 -8.26 -10.17 -3.09
N LEU A 347 -9.35 -9.72 -2.45
CA LEU A 347 -9.92 -8.39 -2.57
C LEU A 347 -9.46 -7.46 -1.44
N ASP A 348 -9.32 -6.20 -1.77
CA ASP A 348 -8.80 -5.19 -0.87
C ASP A 348 -9.89 -4.42 -0.15
N LYS A 349 -9.61 -4.08 1.12
CA LYS A 349 -10.47 -3.26 1.99
C LYS A 349 -11.92 -3.73 2.04
N VAL A 350 -12.15 -5.05 2.01
CA VAL A 350 -13.46 -5.65 2.23
C VAL A 350 -13.94 -5.31 3.64
N GLY A 351 -14.79 -4.30 3.76
CA GLY A 351 -15.35 -3.84 5.04
C GLY A 351 -16.56 -4.66 5.47
N LYS A 352 -17.26 -4.21 6.52
CA LYS A 352 -18.55 -4.80 6.95
C LYS A 352 -19.56 -4.85 5.80
N ARG A 353 -19.61 -3.79 4.99
CA ARG A 353 -20.51 -3.67 3.83
C ARG A 353 -20.11 -4.54 2.64
N GLY A 354 -18.81 -4.67 2.37
CA GLY A 354 -18.33 -5.64 1.37
C GLY A 354 -18.70 -7.06 1.80
N ARG A 355 -18.43 -7.42 3.06
CA ARG A 355 -18.79 -8.74 3.60
C ARG A 355 -20.29 -9.01 3.62
N SER A 356 -21.14 -8.01 3.83
CA SER A 356 -22.60 -8.21 3.89
C SER A 356 -23.21 -8.59 2.54
N ILE A 357 -22.48 -8.39 1.43
CA ILE A 357 -22.93 -8.79 0.10
C ILE A 357 -22.23 -10.05 -0.43
N CYS A 358 -21.13 -10.47 0.19
CA CYS A 358 -20.40 -11.67 -0.21
C CYS A 358 -20.98 -12.91 0.50
N GLY A 359 -21.60 -13.81 -0.26
CA GLY A 359 -21.99 -15.12 0.23
C GLY A 359 -20.78 -16.04 0.50
N PRO A 360 -21.01 -17.25 1.05
CA PRO A 360 -19.93 -18.18 1.44
C PRO A 360 -19.01 -18.62 0.30
N SER A 361 -19.52 -18.62 -0.93
CA SER A 361 -18.79 -18.99 -2.16
C SER A 361 -18.53 -17.79 -3.06
N PHE A 362 -18.56 -16.56 -2.52
CA PHE A 362 -18.39 -15.35 -3.30
C PHE A 362 -17.08 -15.35 -4.12
N CYS A 363 -17.21 -15.01 -5.40
CA CYS A 363 -16.10 -14.90 -6.34
C CYS A 363 -16.32 -13.72 -7.28
N LEU A 364 -15.26 -12.96 -7.55
CA LEU A 364 -15.20 -11.97 -8.62
C LEU A 364 -14.46 -12.59 -9.81
N GLU A 365 -15.11 -12.62 -10.97
CA GLU A 365 -14.53 -13.10 -12.23
C GLU A 365 -14.38 -11.94 -13.21
N LEU A 366 -13.20 -11.80 -13.81
CA LEU A 366 -12.92 -10.86 -14.89
C LEU A 366 -12.56 -11.67 -16.14
N PHE A 367 -13.32 -11.48 -17.22
CA PHE A 367 -13.12 -12.15 -18.50
C PHE A 367 -12.37 -11.23 -19.45
N PHE A 368 -11.30 -11.75 -20.04
CA PHE A 368 -10.44 -11.03 -20.97
C PHE A 368 -10.41 -11.72 -22.33
N GLY A 369 -10.42 -10.89 -23.37
CA GLY A 369 -10.12 -11.32 -24.74
C GLY A 369 -8.64 -11.70 -24.92
N PRO A 370 -8.28 -12.22 -26.11
CA PRO A 370 -6.90 -12.56 -26.44
C PRO A 370 -5.97 -11.33 -26.35
N SER A 371 -4.66 -11.55 -26.22
CA SER A 371 -3.68 -10.44 -26.23
C SER A 371 -3.58 -9.86 -27.61
N ASN A 372 -3.64 -8.54 -27.70
CA ASN A 372 -3.41 -7.81 -28.95
C ASN A 372 -1.91 -7.71 -29.34
N GLY A 373 -1.02 -8.43 -28.66
CA GLY A 373 0.42 -8.43 -28.94
C GLY A 373 1.18 -9.62 -28.33
N ASN A 374 2.44 -9.83 -28.76
CA ASN A 374 3.34 -10.86 -28.24
C ASN A 374 3.74 -10.56 -26.79
N CYS A 375 2.85 -10.95 -25.87
CA CYS A 375 2.98 -10.89 -24.42
C CYS A 375 3.96 -12.00 -23.98
N LEU A 376 5.24 -11.89 -24.34
CA LEU A 376 6.27 -12.86 -23.96
C LEU A 376 6.61 -12.64 -22.47
N MET A 377 6.14 -13.53 -21.61
CA MET A 377 6.83 -13.78 -20.35
C MET A 377 8.24 -14.33 -20.67
N PRO A 378 9.26 -14.10 -19.83
CA PRO A 378 10.49 -14.86 -19.94
C PRO A 378 10.15 -16.37 -19.88
N PRO A 379 10.87 -17.22 -20.63
CA PRO A 379 10.64 -18.66 -20.61
C PRO A 379 10.72 -19.16 -19.16
N SER A 380 9.76 -20.01 -18.78
CA SER A 380 9.84 -20.76 -17.52
C SER A 380 11.07 -21.66 -17.55
N ASP A 381 11.67 -21.92 -16.39
CA ASP A 381 12.78 -22.88 -16.23
C ASP A 381 12.44 -24.31 -16.73
N ASP A 382 11.16 -24.59 -17.06
CA ASP A 382 10.71 -25.83 -17.69
C ASP A 382 10.95 -25.89 -19.22
N ASP A 383 11.49 -24.83 -19.85
CA ASP A 383 11.77 -24.75 -21.30
C ASP A 383 13.26 -24.93 -21.67
N TYR A 384 14.11 -25.41 -20.74
CA TYR A 384 15.54 -25.72 -21.01
C TYR A 384 15.93 -27.16 -20.69
#